data_AF-A0A2X4UNB5-F1
#
_entry.id   AF-A0A2X4UNB5-F1
#
_cell.length_a   1.000
_cell.length_b   1.000
_cell.length_c   1.000
_cell.angle_alpha   90.00
_cell.angle_beta   90.00
_cell.angle_gamma   90.00
#
_symmetry.space_group_name_H-M   'P 1'
#
loop_
_entity.id
_entity.type
_entity.pdbx_description
1 polymer ?
#
loop_
_entity_poly.entity_id
_entity_poly.type
_entity_poly.pdbx_seq_one_letter_code
_entity_poly.pdbx_strand_id
1 'polypeptide(L)'
;MTLPRFSLLTLRRPLAILSMLALCWFSATASAAVDAEFKQGMAYADLRQALLADGWLPLRNLNCQTNVGGEAKVCSDLPEVDSCSGTGVCVMNFAHKSQGNIMRVGAEGDYTRWNDSAAKSAFAVRFWESQAVSPSPNATCPATDFTEFLIRYANDDSVKKGFTDPLIKVLEPVFDGDLGFDTEPVYLASADYEGFNLRHQPDGFHVVDYQGQVDPQPTKMNLDASSDKVRIVSYQYGMSEGNAYRFELRNGCWHLTESPYVPSP
;
A
#
# COMPACT_ATOMS: atom_id res chain seq x y z
N MET A 1 79.95 -31.77 22.31
CA MET A 1 80.45 -30.59 23.05
C MET A 1 79.25 -29.84 23.63
N THR A 2 79.16 -29.82 24.96
CA THR A 2 78.61 -28.76 25.85
C THR A 2 77.25 -28.11 25.58
N LEU A 3 76.28 -28.41 26.46
CA LEU A 3 75.26 -27.48 27.00
C LEU A 3 75.92 -26.50 28.00
N PRO A 4 75.41 -25.26 28.24
CA PRO A 4 74.29 -24.96 29.19
C PRO A 4 73.35 -23.82 28.69
N ARG A 5 72.05 -23.70 29.06
CA ARG A 5 71.33 -23.41 30.34
C ARG A 5 71.27 -21.92 30.74
N PHE A 6 70.07 -21.49 31.21
CA PHE A 6 69.62 -20.21 31.85
C PHE A 6 69.04 -19.14 30.89
N SER A 7 67.93 -18.42 31.15
CA SER A 7 67.21 -18.09 32.40
C SER A 7 65.71 -17.77 32.15
N LEU A 8 64.90 -17.94 33.19
CA LEU A 8 63.54 -17.43 33.35
C LEU A 8 63.50 -15.88 33.36
N LEU A 9 62.36 -15.27 33.01
CA LEU A 9 61.65 -14.19 33.73
C LEU A 9 60.42 -13.77 32.88
N THR A 10 59.20 -14.18 33.26
CA THR A 10 58.18 -13.38 33.96
C THR A 10 57.52 -12.22 33.20
N LEU A 11 56.18 -12.29 33.22
CA LEU A 11 55.22 -11.24 33.60
C LEU A 11 54.43 -10.49 32.50
N ARG A 12 53.10 -10.54 32.76
CA ARG A 12 52.05 -9.54 32.53
C ARG A 12 51.36 -9.46 31.16
N ARG A 13 50.22 -10.16 31.12
CA ARG A 13 48.98 -9.67 30.48
C ARG A 13 48.64 -8.26 30.99
N PRO A 14 47.98 -7.46 30.14
CA PRO A 14 46.72 -6.88 30.58
C PRO A 14 45.56 -7.28 29.66
N LEU A 15 44.45 -7.63 30.29
CA LEU A 15 43.12 -7.72 29.71
C LEU A 15 42.80 -6.41 28.97
N ALA A 16 42.54 -6.48 27.67
CA ALA A 16 41.75 -5.46 26.99
C ALA A 16 40.28 -5.84 27.16
N ILE A 17 39.62 -5.19 28.13
CA ILE A 17 38.18 -5.20 28.30
C ILE A 17 37.61 -4.44 27.09
N LEU A 18 37.11 -5.17 26.10
CA LEU A 18 36.38 -4.58 24.99
C LEU A 18 34.95 -4.28 25.49
N SER A 19 34.70 -3.03 25.85
CA SER A 19 33.36 -2.53 26.17
C SER A 19 32.43 -2.76 24.98
N MET A 20 31.54 -3.75 25.11
CA MET A 20 30.35 -3.88 24.26
C MET A 20 29.41 -2.72 24.60
N LEU A 21 29.52 -1.63 23.84
CA LEU A 21 28.45 -0.63 23.70
C LEU A 21 27.26 -1.32 23.04
N ALA A 22 26.30 -1.74 23.85
CA ALA A 22 24.98 -2.13 23.40
C ALA A 22 24.31 -0.89 22.81
N LEU A 23 24.36 -0.75 21.48
CA LEU A 23 23.43 0.11 20.75
C LEU A 23 22.04 -0.51 20.88
N CYS A 24 21.28 -0.08 21.89
CA CYS A 24 19.83 -0.22 21.89
C CYS A 24 19.31 0.65 20.74
N TRP A 25 19.09 0.03 19.58
CA TRP A 25 18.28 0.63 18.52
C TRP A 25 16.85 0.71 19.03
N PHE A 26 16.48 1.90 19.50
CA PHE A 26 15.07 2.28 19.63
C PHE A 26 14.50 2.38 18.21
N SER A 27 13.94 1.28 17.70
CA SER A 27 13.05 1.33 16.54
C SER A 27 11.65 1.65 17.05
N ALA A 28 11.35 2.94 17.17
CA ALA A 28 10.04 3.53 17.42
C ALA A 28 10.07 4.90 16.71
N THR A 29 9.08 5.42 15.99
CA THR A 29 7.68 5.07 15.74
C THR A 29 7.24 6.13 14.72
N ALA A 30 7.18 5.82 13.43
CA ALA A 30 6.81 6.84 12.43
C ALA A 30 5.32 7.21 12.51
N SER A 31 4.47 6.32 13.05
CA SER A 31 3.05 6.59 13.32
C SER A 31 2.82 7.64 14.41
N ALA A 32 3.79 7.90 15.29
CA ALA A 32 3.60 8.71 16.50
C ALA A 32 3.64 10.23 16.25
N ALA A 33 3.86 10.67 15.01
CA ALA A 33 3.99 12.08 14.68
C ALA A 33 2.65 12.72 14.31
N VAL A 34 1.88 12.08 13.42
CA VAL A 34 0.59 12.63 12.94
C VAL A 34 -0.53 12.49 13.97
N ASP A 35 -0.49 11.43 14.79
CA ASP A 35 -1.52 11.13 15.78
C ASP A 35 -1.45 12.03 17.03
N ALA A 36 -0.31 12.68 17.27
CA ALA A 36 -0.11 13.62 18.37
C ALA A 36 -1.04 14.85 18.29
N GLU A 37 -1.55 15.17 17.09
CA GLU A 37 -2.46 16.29 16.86
C GLU A 37 -3.94 15.89 17.06
N PHE A 38 -4.24 14.59 17.09
CA PHE A 38 -5.60 14.08 17.12
C PHE A 38 -6.23 14.19 18.51
N LYS A 39 -7.51 14.53 18.53
CA LYS A 39 -8.28 14.72 19.76
C LYS A 39 -9.68 14.16 19.59
N GLN A 40 -10.15 13.46 20.62
CA GLN A 40 -11.56 13.06 20.66
C GLN A 40 -12.44 14.32 20.61
N GLY A 41 -13.48 14.27 19.78
CA GLY A 41 -14.40 15.38 19.56
C GLY A 41 -13.95 16.39 18.50
N MET A 42 -12.75 16.29 17.93
CA MET A 42 -12.37 17.13 16.79
C MET A 42 -13.23 16.80 15.56
N ALA A 43 -13.32 17.74 14.62
CA ALA A 43 -14.00 17.49 13.36
C ALA A 43 -13.27 16.41 12.56
N TYR A 44 -14.02 15.50 11.94
CA TYR A 44 -13.43 14.50 11.07
C TYR A 44 -12.66 15.12 9.90
N ALA A 45 -13.19 16.19 9.30
CA ALA A 45 -12.54 16.93 8.21
C ALA A 45 -11.10 17.33 8.55
N ASP A 46 -10.89 17.86 9.76
CA ASP A 46 -9.59 18.34 10.22
C ASP A 46 -8.59 17.17 10.37
N LEU A 47 -9.06 16.03 10.90
CA LEU A 47 -8.24 14.81 11.01
C LEU A 47 -7.88 14.25 9.63
N ARG A 48 -8.88 14.13 8.74
CA ARG A 48 -8.68 13.65 7.37
C ARG A 48 -7.66 14.53 6.64
N GLN A 49 -7.79 15.84 6.74
CA GLN A 49 -6.85 16.77 6.11
C GLN A 49 -5.43 16.59 6.65
N ALA A 50 -5.25 16.41 7.96
CA ALA A 50 -3.94 16.18 8.56
C ALA A 50 -3.31 14.87 8.05
N LEU A 51 -4.08 13.78 7.98
CA LEU A 51 -3.61 12.51 7.43
C LEU A 51 -3.18 12.64 5.95
N LEU A 52 -4.03 13.23 5.11
CA LEU A 52 -3.73 13.42 3.70
C LEU A 52 -2.50 14.31 3.48
N ALA A 53 -2.33 15.35 4.29
CA ALA A 53 -1.16 16.23 4.24
C ALA A 53 0.14 15.53 4.65
N ASP A 54 0.07 14.50 5.52
CA ASP A 54 1.19 13.66 5.92
C ASP A 54 1.43 12.47 4.96
N GLY A 55 0.71 12.41 3.84
CA GLY A 55 0.91 11.37 2.80
C GLY A 55 0.20 10.05 3.08
N TRP A 56 -0.71 10.01 4.05
CA TRP A 56 -1.66 8.92 4.18
C TRP A 56 -2.67 9.01 3.04
N LEU A 57 -3.14 7.85 2.56
CA LEU A 57 -4.21 7.78 1.58
C LEU A 57 -5.39 6.99 2.15
N PRO A 58 -6.62 7.24 1.68
CA PRO A 58 -7.77 6.39 1.99
C PRO A 58 -7.45 4.92 1.68
N LEU A 59 -7.85 4.01 2.57
CA LEU A 59 -7.81 2.57 2.33
C LEU A 59 -9.22 2.10 1.97
N ARG A 60 -9.44 1.82 0.70
CA ARG A 60 -10.72 1.43 0.13
C ARG A 60 -11.09 0.01 0.58
N ASN A 61 -12.32 -0.13 1.09
CA ASN A 61 -12.94 -1.44 1.34
C ASN A 61 -14.01 -1.72 0.28
N LEU A 62 -13.78 -2.74 -0.55
CA LEU A 62 -14.74 -3.15 -1.60
C LEU A 62 -16.06 -3.70 -1.04
N ASN A 63 -16.09 -4.08 0.24
CA ASN A 63 -17.29 -4.56 0.94
C ASN A 63 -18.04 -3.45 1.69
N CYS A 64 -17.66 -2.17 1.52
CA CYS A 64 -18.29 -1.05 2.24
C CYS A 64 -19.82 -1.08 2.16
N GLN A 65 -20.40 -1.26 0.96
CA GLN A 65 -21.86 -1.30 0.76
C GLN A 65 -22.53 -2.43 1.56
N THR A 66 -21.92 -3.61 1.61
CA THR A 66 -22.40 -4.71 2.43
C THR A 66 -22.32 -4.37 3.92
N ASN A 67 -21.22 -3.78 4.36
CA ASN A 67 -20.94 -3.46 5.76
C ASN A 67 -21.84 -2.34 6.32
N VAL A 68 -22.28 -1.41 5.47
CA VAL A 68 -23.20 -0.31 5.82
C VAL A 68 -24.68 -0.68 5.62
N GLY A 69 -24.98 -1.88 5.11
CA GLY A 69 -26.34 -2.40 4.97
C GLY A 69 -27.05 -2.08 3.64
N GLY A 70 -26.31 -1.81 2.56
CA GLY A 70 -26.85 -1.61 1.22
C GLY A 70 -26.13 -0.52 0.43
N GLU A 71 -26.77 -0.05 -0.65
CA GLU A 71 -26.29 1.11 -1.41
C GLU A 71 -26.29 2.35 -0.51
N ALA A 72 -25.11 2.75 -0.03
CA ALA A 72 -24.95 3.93 0.80
C ALA A 72 -23.95 4.89 0.15
N LYS A 73 -24.41 6.13 -0.04
CA LYS A 73 -23.63 7.23 -0.61
C LYS A 73 -22.35 7.53 0.18
N VAL A 74 -22.30 7.20 1.47
CA VAL A 74 -21.07 7.32 2.28
C VAL A 74 -19.88 6.56 1.68
N CYS A 75 -20.11 5.39 1.07
CA CYS A 75 -19.05 4.60 0.45
C CYS A 75 -18.48 5.25 -0.82
N SER A 76 -19.27 6.03 -1.55
CA SER A 76 -18.78 6.78 -2.72
C SER A 76 -18.14 8.10 -2.32
N ASP A 77 -18.64 8.75 -1.26
CA ASP A 77 -18.21 10.08 -0.85
C ASP A 77 -16.93 10.05 0.00
N LEU A 78 -16.69 8.95 0.71
CA LEU A 78 -15.55 8.76 1.60
C LEU A 78 -14.90 7.40 1.29
N PRO A 79 -13.88 7.34 0.41
CA PRO A 79 -13.22 6.09 0.03
C PRO A 79 -12.68 5.27 1.20
N GLU A 80 -12.31 5.95 2.29
CA GLU A 80 -11.80 5.34 3.50
C GLU A 80 -12.86 4.62 4.35
N VAL A 81 -14.16 4.76 4.08
CA VAL A 81 -15.20 4.15 4.92
C VAL A 81 -15.19 2.63 4.79
N ASP A 82 -15.13 2.00 5.95
CA ASP A 82 -15.18 0.55 6.11
C ASP A 82 -16.58 0.07 6.47
N SER A 83 -17.20 0.72 7.46
CA SER A 83 -18.49 0.35 8.02
C SER A 83 -19.13 1.53 8.74
N CYS A 84 -20.46 1.55 8.81
CA CYS A 84 -21.23 2.50 9.60
C CYS A 84 -22.30 1.75 10.38
N SER A 85 -22.29 1.92 11.70
CA SER A 85 -23.24 1.30 12.62
C SER A 85 -24.57 2.05 12.65
N GLY A 86 -25.65 1.35 13.01
CA GLY A 86 -26.96 1.97 13.27
C GLY A 86 -26.96 2.98 14.43
N THR A 87 -25.90 3.03 15.23
CA THR A 87 -25.68 4.04 16.28
C THR A 87 -25.04 5.33 15.74
N GLY A 88 -24.78 5.42 14.44
CA GLY A 88 -24.22 6.62 13.80
C GLY A 88 -22.69 6.74 13.89
N VAL A 89 -22.00 5.67 14.33
CA VAL A 89 -20.53 5.60 14.30
C VAL A 89 -20.10 4.95 13.00
N CYS A 90 -19.28 5.65 12.22
CA CYS A 90 -18.57 5.10 11.07
C CYS A 90 -17.12 4.83 11.42
N VAL A 91 -16.59 3.77 10.81
CA VAL A 91 -15.19 3.36 10.86
C VAL A 91 -14.57 3.67 9.51
N MET A 92 -13.41 4.33 9.54
CA MET A 92 -12.66 4.72 8.36
C MET A 92 -11.23 4.22 8.49
N ASN A 93 -10.61 3.86 7.37
CA ASN A 93 -9.23 3.38 7.32
C ASN A 93 -8.40 4.23 6.35
N PHE A 94 -7.21 4.64 6.82
CA PHE A 94 -6.18 5.25 5.99
C PHE A 94 -4.93 4.39 6.05
N ALA A 95 -4.14 4.39 4.99
CA ALA A 95 -2.89 3.64 4.98
C ALA A 95 -1.71 4.52 4.55
N HIS A 96 -0.54 4.21 5.12
CA HIS A 96 0.70 4.90 4.81
C HIS A 96 1.79 3.89 4.48
N LYS A 97 1.99 3.66 3.18
CA LYS A 97 2.86 2.59 2.65
C LYS A 97 4.29 2.64 3.18
N SER A 98 4.94 3.80 3.20
CA SER A 98 6.33 3.90 3.67
C SER A 98 6.48 3.76 5.19
N GLN A 99 5.40 3.92 5.94
CA GLN A 99 5.37 3.65 7.38
C GLN A 99 4.91 2.22 7.67
N GLY A 100 4.32 1.53 6.69
CA GLY A 100 3.78 0.18 6.84
C GLY A 100 2.62 0.10 7.82
N ASN A 101 1.80 1.16 7.93
CA ASN A 101 0.72 1.24 8.92
C ASN A 101 -0.63 1.58 8.29
N ILE A 102 -1.69 1.18 8.99
CA ILE A 102 -3.09 1.56 8.76
C ILE A 102 -3.56 2.34 9.99
N MET A 103 -4.14 3.51 9.77
CA MET A 103 -4.82 4.32 10.77
C MET A 103 -6.32 4.02 10.67
N ARG A 104 -6.87 3.40 11.71
CA ARG A 104 -8.30 3.16 11.84
C ARG A 104 -8.91 4.26 12.70
N VAL A 105 -9.90 4.95 12.17
CA VAL A 105 -10.55 6.13 12.78
C VAL A 105 -12.02 5.82 12.97
N GLY A 106 -12.55 6.11 14.14
CA GLY A 106 -14.00 6.14 14.37
C GLY A 106 -14.51 7.56 14.44
N ALA A 107 -15.55 7.88 13.69
CA ALA A 107 -16.26 9.15 13.81
C ALA A 107 -17.77 8.93 13.97
N GLU A 108 -18.43 9.82 14.70
CA GLU A 108 -19.86 9.71 14.99
C GLU A 108 -20.60 10.97 14.57
N GLY A 109 -21.79 10.77 14.00
CA GLY A 109 -22.76 11.81 13.70
C GLY A 109 -23.17 11.85 12.23
N ASP A 110 -23.50 13.03 11.72
CA ASP A 110 -24.02 13.21 10.36
C ASP A 110 -22.89 13.24 9.32
N TYR A 111 -22.61 12.09 8.72
CA TYR A 111 -21.56 11.96 7.70
C TYR A 111 -21.79 12.84 6.47
N THR A 112 -23.02 13.31 6.20
CA THR A 112 -23.25 14.22 5.05
C THR A 112 -22.56 15.57 5.23
N ARG A 113 -22.12 15.84 6.46
CA ARG A 113 -21.35 17.01 6.89
C ARG A 113 -19.91 16.66 7.26
N TRP A 114 -19.37 15.58 6.67
CA TRP A 114 -18.02 15.09 6.95
C TRP A 114 -16.92 16.13 6.71
N ASN A 115 -17.16 17.08 5.80
CA ASN A 115 -16.23 18.12 5.38
C ASN A 115 -16.33 19.42 6.22
N ASP A 116 -17.23 19.47 7.20
CA ASP A 116 -17.32 20.61 8.12
C ASP A 116 -16.17 20.61 9.14
N SER A 117 -15.49 21.76 9.29
CA SER A 117 -14.40 21.96 10.25
C SER A 117 -14.85 22.47 11.63
N ALA A 118 -13.90 22.50 12.58
CA ALA A 118 -13.94 22.75 14.03
C ALA A 118 -15.07 23.60 14.68
N ALA A 119 -15.80 24.47 13.99
CA ALA A 119 -16.86 25.29 14.59
C ALA A 119 -18.28 24.72 14.46
N LYS A 120 -18.49 23.72 13.59
CA LYS A 120 -19.85 23.24 13.23
C LYS A 120 -19.96 21.73 12.96
N SER A 121 -18.90 20.97 13.23
CA SER A 121 -18.81 19.59 12.77
C SER A 121 -19.87 18.71 13.45
N ALA A 122 -20.82 18.23 12.65
CA ALA A 122 -21.80 17.24 13.05
C ALA A 122 -21.24 15.80 12.99
N PHE A 123 -19.98 15.63 12.57
CA PHE A 123 -19.31 14.34 12.40
C PHE A 123 -17.93 14.36 13.07
N ALA A 124 -17.89 13.88 14.31
CA ALA A 124 -16.77 14.10 15.22
C ALA A 124 -15.99 12.81 15.50
N VAL A 125 -14.66 12.93 15.61
CA VAL A 125 -13.75 11.83 15.92
C VAL A 125 -14.03 11.28 17.32
N ARG A 126 -14.08 9.95 17.45
CA ARG A 126 -14.30 9.22 18.70
C ARG A 126 -13.08 8.44 19.15
N PHE A 127 -12.39 7.82 18.20
CA PHE A 127 -11.17 7.07 18.46
C PHE A 127 -10.28 7.05 17.23
N TRP A 128 -9.01 6.73 17.43
CA TRP A 128 -8.06 6.37 16.38
C TRP A 128 -7.11 5.31 16.92
N GLU A 129 -6.67 4.41 16.05
CA GLU A 129 -5.67 3.41 16.38
C GLU A 129 -4.81 3.12 15.16
N SER A 130 -3.52 2.91 15.40
CA SER A 130 -2.56 2.54 14.37
C SER A 130 -2.25 1.05 14.46
N GLN A 131 -2.29 0.37 13.33
CA GLN A 131 -1.94 -1.04 13.20
C GLN A 131 -0.93 -1.23 12.08
N ALA A 132 0.00 -2.18 12.27
CA ALA A 132 0.92 -2.55 11.21
C ALA A 132 0.18 -3.25 10.07
N VAL A 133 0.57 -2.93 8.84
CA VAL A 133 0.12 -3.65 7.65
C VAL A 133 0.71 -5.07 7.71
N SER A 134 -0.14 -6.07 7.44
CA SER A 134 0.34 -7.45 7.35
C SER A 134 1.31 -7.58 6.18
N PRO A 135 2.53 -8.13 6.39
CA PRO A 135 3.49 -8.29 5.31
C PRO A 135 2.99 -9.31 4.28
N SER A 136 3.44 -9.18 3.03
CA SER A 136 3.20 -10.19 2.01
C SER A 136 3.78 -11.54 2.46
N PRO A 137 3.20 -12.67 2.04
CA PRO A 137 3.75 -13.98 2.33
C PRO A 137 5.21 -14.07 1.89
N ASN A 138 6.06 -14.72 2.70
CA ASN A 138 7.43 -15.01 2.30
C ASN A 138 7.41 -15.98 1.10
N ALA A 139 7.69 -15.46 -0.09
CA ALA A 139 7.79 -16.23 -1.32
C ALA A 139 9.21 -16.12 -1.89
N THR A 140 9.70 -17.21 -2.48
CA THR A 140 10.97 -17.19 -3.21
C THR A 140 10.81 -16.40 -4.49
N CYS A 141 11.75 -15.49 -4.78
CA CYS A 141 11.71 -14.68 -5.99
C CYS A 141 11.62 -15.56 -7.25
N PRO A 142 10.60 -15.39 -8.10
CA PRO A 142 10.37 -16.28 -9.23
C PRO A 142 11.38 -16.02 -10.36
N ALA A 143 11.88 -14.78 -10.48
CA ALA A 143 12.95 -14.37 -11.37
C ALA A 143 13.47 -12.98 -11.00
N THR A 144 14.75 -12.71 -11.26
CA THR A 144 15.38 -11.39 -11.06
C THR A 144 15.33 -10.52 -12.31
N ASP A 145 15.33 -11.14 -13.51
CA ASP A 145 15.05 -10.45 -14.76
C ASP A 145 13.59 -10.02 -14.78
N PHE A 146 13.33 -8.77 -15.18
CA PHE A 146 11.98 -8.21 -15.11
C PHE A 146 11.02 -8.86 -16.11
N THR A 147 11.49 -9.19 -17.31
CA THR A 147 10.62 -9.80 -18.34
C THR A 147 10.23 -11.21 -17.91
N GLU A 148 11.20 -12.00 -17.44
CA GLU A 148 10.94 -13.33 -16.91
C GLU A 148 10.02 -13.29 -15.68
N PHE A 149 10.25 -12.32 -14.78
CA PHE A 149 9.38 -12.09 -13.64
C PHE A 149 7.95 -11.79 -14.09
N LEU A 150 7.76 -10.86 -15.02
CA LEU A 150 6.43 -10.43 -15.48
C LEU A 150 5.66 -11.58 -16.14
N ILE A 151 6.33 -12.44 -16.90
CA ILE A 151 5.71 -13.64 -17.49
C ILE A 151 5.21 -14.58 -16.40
N ARG A 152 6.02 -14.85 -15.36
CA ARG A 152 5.63 -15.71 -14.24
C ARG A 152 4.51 -15.08 -13.42
N TYR A 153 4.62 -13.80 -13.13
CA TYR A 153 3.60 -13.02 -12.43
C TYR A 153 2.25 -13.04 -13.17
N ALA A 154 2.26 -12.89 -14.50
CA ALA A 154 1.02 -12.90 -15.27
C ALA A 154 0.30 -14.26 -15.32
N ASN A 155 1.04 -15.35 -15.13
CA ASN A 155 0.54 -16.70 -15.36
C ASN A 155 0.37 -17.58 -14.11
N ASP A 156 0.84 -17.13 -12.93
CA ASP A 156 0.78 -17.90 -11.69
C ASP A 156 0.19 -17.07 -10.54
N ASP A 157 -0.98 -17.47 -10.04
CA ASP A 157 -1.69 -16.75 -8.98
C ASP A 157 -0.95 -16.80 -7.62
N SER A 158 -0.14 -17.83 -7.38
CA SER A 158 0.73 -17.87 -6.20
C SER A 158 1.84 -16.83 -6.28
N VAL A 159 2.37 -16.59 -7.48
CA VAL A 159 3.33 -15.52 -7.74
C VAL A 159 2.66 -14.16 -7.61
N LYS A 160 1.46 -13.96 -8.18
CA LYS A 160 0.71 -12.70 -7.96
C LYS A 160 0.54 -12.42 -6.48
N LYS A 161 -0.01 -13.39 -5.72
CA LYS A 161 -0.25 -13.23 -4.28
C LYS A 161 1.03 -12.97 -3.48
N GLY A 162 2.16 -13.58 -3.85
CA GLY A 162 3.44 -13.40 -3.17
C GLY A 162 4.16 -12.09 -3.49
N PHE A 163 3.92 -11.54 -4.69
CA PHE A 163 4.67 -10.39 -5.22
C PHE A 163 3.82 -9.15 -5.50
N THR A 164 2.55 -9.16 -5.11
CA THR A 164 1.75 -7.94 -4.91
C THR A 164 2.07 -7.33 -3.55
N ASP A 165 2.34 -6.02 -3.49
CA ASP A 165 2.49 -5.31 -2.23
C ASP A 165 1.24 -5.41 -1.37
N PRO A 166 1.35 -5.48 -0.04
CA PRO A 166 0.19 -5.54 0.84
C PRO A 166 -0.81 -4.40 0.64
N LEU A 167 -0.30 -3.24 0.21
CA LEU A 167 -1.05 -2.06 -0.17
C LEU A 167 -0.70 -1.66 -1.61
N ILE A 168 -1.71 -1.68 -2.48
CA ILE A 168 -1.59 -1.27 -3.87
C ILE A 168 -2.22 0.10 -4.03
N LYS A 169 -1.43 1.07 -4.50
CA LYS A 169 -1.94 2.39 -4.81
C LYS A 169 -2.69 2.33 -6.13
N VAL A 170 -3.93 2.79 -6.15
CA VAL A 170 -4.75 2.89 -7.37
C VAL A 170 -5.28 4.30 -7.51
N LEU A 171 -5.59 4.72 -8.74
CA LEU A 171 -6.33 5.94 -8.99
C LEU A 171 -7.80 5.60 -9.19
N GLU A 172 -8.67 6.24 -8.43
CA GLU A 172 -10.12 6.11 -8.57
C GLU A 172 -10.73 7.38 -9.13
N PRO A 173 -11.73 7.27 -10.02
CA PRO A 173 -12.42 8.43 -10.55
C PRO A 173 -13.31 9.04 -9.48
N VAL A 174 -13.18 10.35 -9.28
CA VAL A 174 -14.07 11.15 -8.44
C VAL A 174 -14.93 11.99 -9.36
N PHE A 175 -16.25 11.87 -9.21
CA PHE A 175 -17.19 12.68 -9.98
C PHE A 175 -17.33 14.06 -9.33
N ASP A 176 -16.72 15.06 -9.94
CA ASP A 176 -16.98 16.46 -9.59
C ASP A 176 -18.02 17.00 -10.59
N GLY A 177 -19.26 17.14 -10.11
CA GLY A 177 -20.47 17.30 -10.93
C GLY A 177 -20.42 18.39 -12.00
N ASP A 178 -19.56 19.40 -11.85
CA ASP A 178 -19.43 20.52 -12.78
C ASP A 178 -18.11 20.54 -13.59
N LEU A 179 -17.08 19.78 -13.19
CA LEU A 179 -15.72 19.86 -13.77
C LEU A 179 -15.24 18.58 -14.48
N GLY A 180 -16.01 17.49 -14.41
CA GLY A 180 -15.68 16.22 -15.06
C GLY A 180 -15.21 15.17 -14.06
N PHE A 181 -14.36 14.24 -14.52
CA PHE A 181 -13.75 13.24 -13.66
C PHE A 181 -12.39 13.75 -13.18
N ASP A 182 -12.24 13.92 -11.87
CA ASP A 182 -10.92 13.99 -11.24
C ASP A 182 -10.49 12.55 -10.85
N THR A 183 -9.25 12.37 -10.46
CA THR A 183 -8.76 11.10 -9.91
C THR A 183 -8.14 11.30 -8.55
N GLU A 184 -8.55 10.50 -7.58
CA GLU A 184 -7.92 10.48 -6.27
C GLU A 184 -7.13 9.19 -6.06
N PRO A 185 -5.93 9.28 -5.47
CA PRO A 185 -5.17 8.10 -5.12
C PRO A 185 -5.72 7.47 -3.84
N VAL A 186 -6.01 6.18 -3.89
CA VAL A 186 -6.38 5.36 -2.73
C VAL A 186 -5.46 4.14 -2.65
N TYR A 187 -5.45 3.48 -1.49
CA TYR A 187 -4.90 2.13 -1.36
C TYR A 187 -6.01 1.08 -1.42
N LEU A 188 -5.70 -0.05 -2.04
CA LEU A 188 -6.40 -1.32 -1.87
C LEU A 188 -5.50 -2.29 -1.11
N ALA A 189 -6.09 -3.13 -0.27
CA ALA A 189 -5.38 -4.28 0.27
C ALA A 189 -5.08 -5.27 -0.88
N SER A 190 -3.91 -5.92 -0.85
CA SER A 190 -3.53 -6.91 -1.87
C SER A 190 -4.57 -8.03 -2.07
N ALA A 191 -5.29 -8.39 -1.01
CA ALA A 191 -6.31 -9.42 -1.05
C ALA A 191 -7.57 -8.99 -1.84
N ASP A 192 -7.79 -7.69 -1.98
CA ASP A 192 -8.92 -7.08 -2.68
C ASP A 192 -8.52 -6.55 -4.07
N TYR A 193 -7.23 -6.62 -4.43
CA TYR A 193 -6.74 -6.09 -5.70
C TYR A 193 -6.81 -7.14 -6.81
N GLU A 194 -7.74 -6.93 -7.75
CA GLU A 194 -7.92 -7.77 -8.95
C GLU A 194 -7.52 -7.07 -10.25
N GLY A 195 -7.00 -5.84 -10.18
CA GLY A 195 -6.79 -4.97 -11.35
C GLY A 195 -5.68 -5.41 -12.32
N PHE A 196 -4.86 -6.41 -11.97
CA PHE A 196 -3.86 -6.95 -12.90
C PHE A 196 -4.50 -7.97 -13.84
N ASN A 197 -4.69 -7.59 -15.10
CA ASN A 197 -5.48 -8.34 -16.07
C ASN A 197 -4.69 -8.71 -17.33
N LEU A 198 -3.40 -8.99 -17.21
CA LEU A 198 -2.58 -9.48 -18.31
C LEU A 198 -2.28 -10.97 -18.15
N ARG A 199 -2.20 -11.69 -19.27
CA ARG A 199 -1.79 -13.10 -19.34
C ARG A 199 -0.77 -13.29 -20.45
N HIS A 200 0.28 -14.07 -20.23
CA HIS A 200 1.28 -14.33 -21.25
C HIS A 200 1.02 -15.67 -21.96
N GLN A 201 0.91 -15.62 -23.28
CA GLN A 201 0.80 -16.75 -24.21
C GLN A 201 2.07 -16.85 -25.10
N PRO A 202 2.22 -17.90 -25.92
CA PRO A 202 3.41 -18.05 -26.77
C PRO A 202 3.67 -16.88 -27.75
N ASP A 203 2.62 -16.17 -28.17
CA ASP A 203 2.66 -15.05 -29.11
C ASP A 203 2.68 -13.66 -28.44
N GLY A 204 2.59 -13.60 -27.12
CA GLY A 204 2.77 -12.36 -26.37
C GLY A 204 1.87 -12.24 -25.14
N PHE A 205 1.69 -11.02 -24.66
CA PHE A 205 0.74 -10.73 -23.58
C PHE A 205 -0.63 -10.46 -24.16
N HIS A 206 -1.67 -10.88 -23.46
CA HIS A 206 -3.07 -10.72 -23.81
C HIS A 206 -3.81 -10.10 -22.64
N VAL A 207 -4.82 -9.30 -22.94
CA VAL A 207 -5.71 -8.75 -21.92
C VAL A 207 -6.69 -9.84 -21.49
N VAL A 208 -6.98 -9.88 -20.20
CA VAL A 208 -8.00 -10.69 -19.56
C VAL A 208 -9.16 -9.76 -19.23
N ASP A 209 -10.36 -10.05 -19.70
CA ASP A 209 -11.53 -9.24 -19.37
C ASP A 209 -12.06 -9.53 -17.95
N TYR A 210 -13.09 -8.80 -17.54
CA TYR A 210 -13.75 -8.97 -16.23
C TYR A 210 -14.43 -10.34 -16.06
N GLN A 211 -14.63 -11.10 -17.15
CA GLN A 211 -15.17 -12.46 -17.13
C GLN A 211 -14.06 -13.52 -17.08
N GLY A 212 -12.79 -13.09 -17.04
CA GLY A 212 -11.62 -13.98 -17.07
C GLY A 212 -11.27 -14.51 -18.46
N GLN A 213 -11.94 -14.05 -19.51
CA GLN A 213 -11.68 -14.45 -20.89
C GLN A 213 -10.43 -13.75 -21.40
N VAL A 214 -9.63 -14.47 -22.18
CA VAL A 214 -8.40 -13.92 -22.77
C VAL A 214 -8.71 -13.40 -24.15
N ASP A 215 -8.31 -12.17 -24.42
CA ASP A 215 -8.39 -11.60 -25.75
C ASP A 215 -7.58 -12.47 -26.72
N PRO A 216 -8.14 -12.90 -27.87
CA PRO A 216 -7.40 -13.71 -28.83
C PRO A 216 -6.25 -12.97 -29.51
N GLN A 217 -6.21 -11.63 -29.47
CA GLN A 217 -5.14 -10.83 -30.04
C GLN A 217 -4.13 -10.43 -28.96
N PRO A 218 -2.82 -10.55 -29.22
CA PRO A 218 -1.82 -10.07 -28.29
C PRO A 218 -1.89 -8.54 -28.19
N THR A 219 -1.81 -8.03 -26.96
CA THR A 219 -1.71 -6.60 -26.68
C THR A 219 -0.28 -6.12 -26.80
N LYS A 220 -0.11 -4.97 -27.45
CA LYS A 220 1.20 -4.31 -27.53
C LYS A 220 1.46 -3.57 -26.24
N MET A 221 2.33 -4.15 -25.41
CA MET A 221 2.80 -3.49 -24.19
C MET A 221 3.97 -2.56 -24.47
N ASN A 222 4.03 -1.48 -23.70
CA ASN A 222 5.19 -0.63 -23.52
C ASN A 222 5.81 -0.94 -22.15
N LEU A 223 7.12 -1.15 -22.13
CA LEU A 223 7.89 -1.38 -20.92
C LEU A 223 8.80 -0.16 -20.71
N ASP A 224 8.40 0.73 -19.80
CA ASP A 224 9.21 1.88 -19.43
C ASP A 224 10.14 1.53 -18.26
N ALA A 225 11.44 1.69 -18.49
CA ALA A 225 12.48 1.56 -17.48
C ALA A 225 12.73 2.91 -16.79
N SER A 226 11.73 3.37 -16.03
CA SER A 226 11.78 4.66 -15.32
C SER A 226 13.02 4.79 -14.41
N SER A 227 13.54 3.69 -13.85
CA SER A 227 14.86 3.60 -13.21
C SER A 227 15.32 2.14 -13.10
N ASP A 228 16.53 1.86 -12.59
CA ASP A 228 16.98 0.47 -12.34
C ASP A 228 16.08 -0.31 -11.37
N LYS A 229 15.31 0.39 -10.53
CA LYS A 229 14.45 -0.23 -9.51
C LYS A 229 12.96 -0.07 -9.78
N VAL A 230 12.57 0.57 -10.89
CA VAL A 230 11.17 0.82 -11.23
C VAL A 230 10.92 0.43 -12.68
N ARG A 231 9.85 -0.31 -12.91
CA ARG A 231 9.35 -0.66 -14.24
C ARG A 231 7.89 -0.27 -14.32
N ILE A 232 7.50 0.34 -15.42
CA ILE A 232 6.09 0.61 -15.72
C ILE A 232 5.72 -0.21 -16.94
N VAL A 233 4.73 -1.09 -16.77
CA VAL A 233 4.11 -1.84 -17.86
C VAL A 233 2.86 -1.07 -18.25
N SER A 234 2.77 -0.56 -19.47
CA SER A 234 1.56 0.10 -19.96
C SER A 234 1.10 -0.49 -21.28
N TYR A 235 -0.20 -0.43 -21.55
CA TYR A 235 -0.78 -0.91 -22.80
C TYR A 235 -2.10 -0.19 -23.08
N GLN A 236 -2.53 -0.22 -24.34
CA GLN A 236 -3.83 0.32 -24.75
C GLN A 236 -4.82 -0.81 -24.94
N TYR A 237 -6.02 -0.65 -24.40
CA TYR A 237 -7.12 -1.59 -24.57
C TYR A 237 -8.45 -0.86 -24.38
N GLY A 238 -9.34 -0.95 -25.37
CA GLY A 238 -10.71 -0.41 -25.31
C GLY A 238 -10.86 1.13 -25.36
N MET A 239 -9.97 1.91 -24.72
CA MET A 239 -10.13 3.36 -24.46
C MET A 239 -8.84 4.17 -24.66
N SER A 240 -8.95 5.51 -24.57
CA SER A 240 -7.85 6.46 -24.76
C SER A 240 -6.84 6.54 -23.60
N GLU A 241 -7.25 6.31 -22.34
CA GLU A 241 -6.35 6.47 -21.19
C GLU A 241 -5.34 5.33 -21.03
N GLY A 242 -5.61 4.15 -21.59
CA GLY A 242 -4.76 2.96 -21.45
C GLY A 242 -4.72 2.41 -20.01
N ASN A 243 -3.96 1.34 -19.82
CA ASN A 243 -3.75 0.70 -18.53
C ASN A 243 -2.27 0.70 -18.20
N ALA A 244 -1.92 0.78 -16.92
CA ALA A 244 -0.54 0.69 -16.47
C ALA A 244 -0.39 0.04 -15.12
N TYR A 245 0.78 -0.56 -14.90
CA TYR A 245 1.21 -1.19 -13.67
C TYR A 245 2.63 -0.75 -13.32
N ARG A 246 2.84 -0.34 -12.08
CA ARG A 246 4.15 0.00 -11.55
C ARG A 246 4.71 -1.18 -10.76
N PHE A 247 5.91 -1.60 -11.11
CA PHE A 247 6.67 -2.59 -10.37
C PHE A 247 7.92 -1.99 -9.77
N GLU A 248 8.24 -2.37 -8.53
CA GLU A 248 9.44 -1.93 -7.83
C GLU A 248 10.33 -3.09 -7.40
N LEU A 249 11.65 -2.94 -7.59
CA LEU A 249 12.65 -3.92 -7.18
C LEU A 249 13.03 -3.69 -5.72
N ARG A 250 12.75 -4.66 -4.85
CA ARG A 250 13.10 -4.65 -3.43
C ARG A 250 13.69 -5.99 -3.02
N ASN A 251 14.77 -5.95 -2.24
CA ASN A 251 15.45 -7.15 -1.76
C ASN A 251 15.77 -8.17 -2.89
N GLY A 252 16.07 -7.66 -4.09
CA GLY A 252 16.40 -8.48 -5.26
C GLY A 252 15.19 -9.08 -6.00
N CYS A 253 13.95 -8.70 -5.67
CA CYS A 253 12.76 -9.16 -6.40
C CYS A 253 11.81 -8.02 -6.77
N TRP A 254 11.07 -8.20 -7.86
CA TRP A 254 10.07 -7.24 -8.33
C TRP A 254 8.75 -7.44 -7.60
N HIS A 255 8.06 -6.34 -7.33
CA HIS A 255 6.74 -6.35 -6.72
C HIS A 255 5.80 -5.39 -7.43
N LEU A 256 4.54 -5.78 -7.62
CA LEU A 256 3.50 -4.85 -8.08
C LEU A 256 3.18 -3.89 -6.93
N THR A 257 3.26 -2.59 -7.20
CA THR A 257 3.14 -1.54 -6.18
C THR A 257 2.00 -0.56 -6.44
N GLU A 258 1.68 -0.30 -7.71
CA GLU A 258 0.66 0.67 -8.09
C GLU A 258 -0.03 0.27 -9.40
N SER A 259 -1.30 0.67 -9.53
CA SER A 259 -2.07 0.73 -10.77
C SER A 259 -2.34 2.20 -11.09
N PRO A 260 -1.38 2.90 -11.73
CA PRO A 260 -1.39 4.37 -11.84
C PRO A 260 -2.40 4.93 -12.84
N TYR A 261 -3.16 4.11 -13.56
CA TYR A 261 -4.28 4.55 -14.38
C TYR A 261 -5.57 3.99 -13.83
N VAL A 262 -6.65 4.76 -14.00
CA VAL A 262 -8.00 4.32 -13.65
C VAL A 262 -8.31 3.08 -14.50
N PRO A 263 -8.57 1.91 -13.88
CA PRO A 263 -8.95 0.72 -14.62
C PRO A 263 -10.20 1.03 -15.46
N SER A 264 -10.19 0.64 -16.73
CA SER A 264 -11.42 0.71 -17.54
C SER A 264 -12.50 -0.15 -16.86
N PRO A 265 -13.75 0.35 -16.73
CA PRO A 265 -14.88 -0.52 -16.44
C PRO A 265 -15.11 -1.56 -17.54
#